data_AF-A0A960LH50-F1
#
_entry.id   AF-A0A960LH50-F1
#
_cell.length_a   1.000
_cell.length_b   1.000
_cell.length_c   1.000
_cell.angle_alpha   90.00
_cell.angle_beta   90.00
_cell.angle_gamma   90.00
#
_symmetry.space_group_name_H-M   'P 1'
#
loop_
_entity.id
_entity.type
_entity.pdbx_description
1 polymer ?
#
loop_
_entity_poly.entity_id
_entity_poly.type
_entity_poly.pdbx_seq_one_letter_code
_entity_poly.pdbx_strand_id
1 'polypeptide(L)'
;MDIVDTLRLELGLSVMLDETGRPRLNEGVERPRWPGKLDPSKTVVMDTSPTQDGEFWPAPRFEILIANLDSVGIKVVQVGDPASERLARADHVFRKLNASERAGVISEALLWIGMNTSWRYIAAALNKPQVVIVSSRDDVKPSWNDTFIVDAASHKAESKTLGPISVTSVAEAATKALKQLGIAAQL
;
A
#
# COMPACT_ATOMS: atom_id res chain seq x y z
N MET A 1 -1.32 19.52 -5.14
CA MET A 1 -1.68 19.67 -3.72
C MET A 1 -0.45 19.31 -2.90
N ASP A 2 -0.14 20.05 -1.84
CA ASP A 2 0.97 19.71 -0.95
C ASP A 2 0.68 18.36 -0.25
N ILE A 3 1.69 17.55 0.01
CA ILE A 3 1.57 16.28 0.74
C ILE A 3 1.08 16.55 2.16
N VAL A 4 1.56 17.64 2.77
CA VAL A 4 1.12 18.06 4.11
C VAL A 4 -0.38 18.38 4.08
N ASP A 5 -0.83 19.13 3.08
CA ASP A 5 -2.25 19.43 2.89
C ASP A 5 -3.07 18.17 2.64
N THR A 6 -2.57 17.25 1.81
CA THR A 6 -3.23 15.97 1.53
C THR A 6 -3.42 15.17 2.83
N LEU A 7 -2.35 14.99 3.61
CA LEU A 7 -2.39 14.21 4.84
C LEU A 7 -3.21 14.90 5.95
N ARG A 8 -3.17 16.24 6.02
CA ARG A 8 -3.87 17.01 7.05
C ARG A 8 -5.35 17.21 6.72
N LEU A 9 -5.65 17.64 5.49
CA LEU A 9 -7.01 18.03 5.09
C LEU A 9 -7.85 16.80 4.70
N GLU A 10 -7.27 15.82 4.00
CA GLU A 10 -8.01 14.63 3.59
C GLU A 10 -8.07 13.57 4.68
N LEU A 11 -6.95 13.34 5.37
CA LEU A 11 -6.84 12.24 6.34
C LEU A 11 -6.90 12.71 7.80
N GLY A 12 -6.89 14.02 8.06
CA GLY A 12 -6.96 14.56 9.42
C GLY A 12 -5.68 14.31 10.25
N LEU A 13 -4.56 14.00 9.60
CA LEU A 13 -3.32 13.62 10.29
C LEU A 13 -2.34 14.79 10.39
N SER A 14 -1.75 14.96 11.57
CA SER A 14 -0.74 15.96 11.84
C SER A 14 0.63 15.46 11.35
N VAL A 15 1.20 16.14 10.36
CA VAL A 15 2.48 15.75 9.76
C VAL A 15 3.44 16.93 9.59
N MET A 16 4.73 16.62 9.58
CA MET A 16 5.81 17.52 9.15
C MET A 16 6.62 16.87 8.03
N LEU A 17 7.35 17.67 7.27
CA LEU A 17 8.34 17.14 6.31
C LEU A 17 9.72 17.11 6.96
N ASP A 18 10.48 16.03 6.75
CA ASP A 18 11.90 16.00 7.09
C ASP A 18 12.76 16.69 6.02
N GLU A 19 14.07 16.72 6.23
CA GLU A 19 15.05 17.35 5.34
C GLU A 19 15.05 16.78 3.91
N THR A 20 14.52 15.57 3.73
CA THR A 20 14.39 14.92 2.41
C THR A 20 13.03 15.18 1.74
N GLY A 21 12.18 15.98 2.38
CA GLY A 21 10.79 16.19 1.96
C GLY A 21 9.89 14.99 2.25
N ARG A 22 10.32 14.04 3.08
CA ARG A 22 9.51 12.88 3.49
C ARG A 22 8.54 13.29 4.61
N PRO A 23 7.25 12.92 4.53
CA PRO A 23 6.35 13.18 5.63
C PRO A 23 6.77 12.40 6.89
N ARG A 24 6.42 12.94 8.05
CA ARG A 24 6.60 12.36 9.39
C ARG A 24 5.33 12.62 10.17
N LEU A 25 4.77 11.59 10.79
CA LEU A 25 3.64 11.77 11.70
C LEU A 25 4.14 12.50 12.97
N ASN A 26 3.43 13.55 13.39
CA ASN A 26 3.78 14.33 14.58
C ASN A 26 3.37 13.62 15.88
N GLU A 27 2.41 12.71 15.78
CA GLU A 27 1.82 11.98 16.89
C GLU A 27 1.88 10.47 16.63
N GLY A 28 1.77 9.69 17.71
CA GLY A 28 1.69 8.24 17.60
C GLY A 28 0.43 7.80 16.87
N VAL A 29 0.51 6.64 16.21
CA VAL A 29 -0.65 5.99 15.58
C VAL A 29 -1.44 5.17 16.60
N GLU A 30 -2.75 5.13 16.45
CA GLU A 30 -3.60 4.23 17.23
C GLU A 30 -3.31 2.79 16.84
N ARG A 31 -2.92 1.96 17.81
CA ARG A 31 -2.67 0.54 17.56
C ARG A 31 -4.01 -0.16 17.31
N PRO A 32 -4.21 -0.79 16.14
CA PRO A 32 -5.44 -1.47 15.83
C PRO A 32 -5.52 -2.77 16.63
N ARG A 33 -6.74 -3.26 16.83
CA ARG A 33 -6.94 -4.59 17.38
C ARG A 33 -6.74 -5.64 16.29
N TRP A 34 -5.54 -6.19 16.21
CA TRP A 34 -5.23 -7.30 15.31
C TRP A 34 -6.03 -8.57 15.65
N PRO A 35 -6.47 -9.35 14.65
CA PRO A 35 -7.03 -10.68 14.89
C PRO A 35 -5.99 -11.57 15.58
N GLY A 36 -6.33 -12.21 16.69
CA GLY A 36 -5.36 -12.94 17.53
C GLY A 36 -4.63 -14.12 16.86
N LYS A 37 -5.02 -14.51 15.64
CA LYS A 37 -4.35 -15.53 14.82
C LYS A 37 -3.33 -14.96 13.83
N LEU A 38 -3.21 -13.63 13.72
CA LEU A 38 -2.30 -12.97 12.79
C LEU A 38 -1.13 -12.35 13.54
N ASP A 39 0.06 -12.59 13.00
CA ASP A 39 1.30 -11.95 13.42
C ASP A 39 1.54 -10.74 12.50
N PRO A 40 1.44 -9.49 13.00
CA PRO A 40 1.65 -8.29 12.20
C PRO A 40 3.02 -8.26 11.51
N SER A 41 4.05 -8.81 12.18
CA SER A 41 5.42 -8.84 11.67
C SER A 41 5.61 -9.78 10.47
N LYS A 42 4.60 -10.60 10.14
CA LYS A 42 4.58 -11.49 8.97
C LYS A 42 3.45 -11.16 8.01
N THR A 43 2.97 -9.93 8.07
CA THR A 43 1.79 -9.48 7.33
C THR A 43 2.14 -8.38 6.33
N VAL A 44 1.53 -8.44 5.16
CA VAL A 44 1.48 -7.36 4.17
C VAL A 44 0.11 -6.70 4.22
N VAL A 45 0.10 -5.36 4.13
CA VAL A 45 -1.13 -4.59 3.98
C VAL A 45 -1.40 -4.39 2.50
N MET A 46 -2.58 -4.78 2.05
CA MET A 46 -3.08 -4.48 0.70
C MET A 46 -4.19 -3.44 0.75
N ASP A 47 -4.07 -2.43 -0.09
CA ASP A 47 -5.05 -1.39 -0.30
C ASP A 47 -5.57 -1.43 -1.76
N THR A 48 -6.84 -1.79 -1.90
CA THR A 48 -7.53 -1.90 -3.20
C THR A 48 -8.39 -0.68 -3.50
N SER A 49 -8.25 0.41 -2.73
CA SER A 49 -8.96 1.66 -2.99
C SER A 49 -8.58 2.19 -4.38
N PRO A 50 -9.57 2.56 -5.22
CA PRO A 50 -9.27 3.21 -6.49
C PRO A 50 -8.58 4.56 -6.25
N THR A 51 -7.84 5.04 -7.24
CA THR A 51 -7.28 6.40 -7.22
C THR A 51 -8.40 7.44 -7.31
N GLN A 52 -8.07 8.72 -7.08
CA GLN A 52 -9.03 9.82 -7.22
C GLN A 52 -9.65 9.90 -8.62
N ASP A 53 -8.89 9.53 -9.66
CA ASP A 53 -9.37 9.48 -11.06
C ASP A 53 -10.21 8.22 -11.36
N GLY A 54 -10.36 7.34 -10.36
CA GLY A 54 -11.07 6.07 -10.45
C GLY A 54 -10.25 4.96 -11.08
N GLU A 55 -8.92 5.09 -11.13
CA GLU A 55 -8.07 4.01 -11.61
C GLU A 55 -8.00 2.88 -10.59
N PHE A 56 -8.03 1.64 -11.05
CA PHE A 56 -7.96 0.47 -10.18
C PHE A 56 -7.20 -0.69 -10.83
N TRP A 57 -6.53 -1.48 -10.00
CA TRP A 57 -5.98 -2.77 -10.40
C TRP A 57 -7.00 -3.87 -10.09
N PRO A 58 -7.36 -4.74 -11.05
CA PRO A 58 -8.45 -5.70 -10.86
C PRO A 58 -8.26 -6.60 -9.62
N ALA A 59 -9.31 -6.78 -8.81
CA ALA A 59 -9.26 -7.65 -7.63
C ALA A 59 -8.73 -9.06 -7.92
N PRO A 60 -9.12 -9.76 -9.02
CA PRO A 60 -8.55 -11.08 -9.33
C PRO A 60 -7.01 -11.12 -9.39
N ARG A 61 -6.34 -9.99 -9.63
CA ARG A 61 -4.88 -9.89 -9.64
C ARG A 61 -4.29 -9.75 -8.26
N PHE A 62 -4.93 -8.96 -7.40
CA PHE A 62 -4.62 -8.96 -5.98
C PHE A 62 -4.80 -10.36 -5.37
N GLU A 63 -5.85 -11.10 -5.76
CA GLU A 63 -6.07 -12.48 -5.28
C GLU A 63 -4.94 -13.44 -5.65
N ILE A 64 -4.39 -13.32 -6.87
CA ILE A 64 -3.21 -14.11 -7.29
C ILE A 64 -1.99 -13.69 -6.48
N LEU A 65 -1.78 -12.39 -6.29
CA LEU A 65 -0.66 -11.88 -5.48
C LEU A 65 -0.74 -12.36 -4.02
N ILE A 66 -1.95 -12.41 -3.43
CA ILE A 66 -2.17 -13.00 -2.10
C ILE A 66 -1.75 -14.47 -2.09
N ALA A 67 -2.10 -15.24 -3.11
CA ALA A 67 -1.70 -16.64 -3.20
C ALA A 67 -0.17 -16.81 -3.27
N ASN A 68 0.54 -15.93 -4.00
CA ASN A 68 2.00 -15.95 -4.06
C ASN A 68 2.62 -15.62 -2.69
N LEU A 69 2.09 -14.62 -1.97
CA LEU A 69 2.55 -14.26 -0.62
C LEU A 69 2.30 -15.39 0.39
N ASP A 70 1.13 -16.02 0.34
CA ASP A 70 0.79 -17.15 1.21
C ASP A 70 1.71 -18.36 0.96
N SER A 71 2.13 -18.59 -0.29
CA SER A 71 3.06 -19.68 -0.64
C SER A 71 4.43 -19.58 0.04
N VAL A 72 4.81 -18.38 0.49
CA VAL A 72 6.04 -18.12 1.26
C VAL A 72 5.76 -17.79 2.73
N GLY A 73 4.55 -18.06 3.21
CA GLY A 73 4.16 -17.90 4.61
C GLY A 73 3.89 -16.46 5.04
N ILE A 74 3.69 -15.54 4.09
CA ILE A 74 3.34 -14.14 4.36
C ILE A 74 1.82 -13.98 4.29
N LYS A 75 1.24 -13.44 5.35
CA LYS A 75 -0.20 -13.21 5.45
C LYS A 75 -0.58 -11.85 4.87
N VAL A 76 -1.83 -11.72 4.44
CA VAL A 76 -2.33 -10.48 3.85
C VAL A 76 -3.54 -9.99 4.63
N VAL A 77 -3.47 -8.72 5.03
CA VAL A 77 -4.65 -7.99 5.49
C VAL A 77 -5.02 -6.92 4.49
N GLN A 78 -6.32 -6.81 4.25
CA GLN A 78 -6.85 -5.73 3.45
C GLN A 78 -7.20 -4.54 4.35
N VAL A 79 -6.72 -3.37 3.96
CA VAL A 79 -7.25 -2.07 4.38
C VAL A 79 -7.91 -1.44 3.16
N GLY A 80 -8.98 -0.69 3.36
CA GLY A 80 -9.67 -0.08 2.23
C GLY A 80 -10.85 0.76 2.67
N ASP A 81 -11.17 1.73 1.82
CA ASP A 81 -12.34 2.58 1.97
C ASP A 81 -13.61 1.83 1.57
N PRO A 82 -14.81 2.36 1.82
CA PRO A 82 -16.05 1.71 1.41
C PRO A 82 -16.14 1.41 -0.10
N ALA A 83 -15.37 2.14 -0.93
CA ALA A 83 -15.28 1.92 -2.37
C ALA A 83 -14.32 0.79 -2.78
N SER A 84 -13.51 0.28 -1.85
CA SER A 84 -12.55 -0.79 -2.12
C SER A 84 -13.25 -2.12 -2.39
N GLU A 85 -12.86 -2.79 -3.46
CA GLU A 85 -13.33 -4.15 -3.73
C GLU A 85 -12.77 -5.11 -2.68
N ARG A 86 -13.66 -5.91 -2.05
CA ARG A 86 -13.27 -6.86 -1.01
C ARG A 86 -12.50 -8.03 -1.63
N LEU A 87 -11.33 -8.30 -1.07
CA LEU A 87 -10.53 -9.47 -1.43
C LEU A 87 -11.01 -10.69 -0.63
N ALA A 88 -11.35 -11.76 -1.35
CA ALA A 88 -11.82 -13.03 -0.79
C ALA A 88 -10.71 -13.82 -0.11
N ARG A 89 -9.46 -13.76 -0.61
CA ARG A 89 -8.31 -14.48 -0.02
C ARG A 89 -7.59 -13.71 1.08
N ALA A 90 -7.93 -12.46 1.36
CA ALA A 90 -7.30 -11.73 2.46
C ALA A 90 -7.59 -12.43 3.81
N ASP A 91 -6.55 -12.66 4.61
CA ASP A 91 -6.67 -13.33 5.92
C ASP A 91 -7.54 -12.54 6.90
N HIS A 92 -7.56 -11.22 6.73
CA HIS A 92 -8.46 -10.31 7.42
C HIS A 92 -8.76 -9.06 6.58
N VAL A 93 -9.95 -8.48 6.80
CA VAL A 93 -10.34 -7.21 6.20
C VAL A 93 -10.68 -6.25 7.33
N PHE A 94 -9.83 -5.26 7.55
CA PHE A 94 -10.13 -4.18 8.48
C PHE A 94 -11.16 -3.25 7.85
N ARG A 95 -12.27 -3.00 8.55
CA ARG A 95 -13.37 -2.18 8.05
C ARG A 95 -13.56 -0.96 8.93
N LYS A 96 -13.95 0.16 8.30
CA LYS A 96 -14.31 1.41 8.99
C LYS A 96 -13.21 1.95 9.90
N LEU A 97 -11.94 1.70 9.54
CA LEU A 97 -10.82 2.32 10.23
C LEU A 97 -10.82 3.82 9.99
N ASN A 98 -10.60 4.59 11.03
CA ASN A 98 -10.17 5.98 10.88
C ASN A 98 -8.71 6.02 10.36
N ALA A 99 -8.23 7.21 9.99
CA ALA A 99 -6.88 7.35 9.42
C ALA A 99 -5.76 6.94 10.40
N SER A 100 -5.91 7.21 11.70
CA SER A 100 -4.95 6.83 12.74
C SER A 100 -4.90 5.31 12.93
N GLU A 101 -6.05 4.64 13.00
CA GLU A 101 -6.12 3.18 13.10
C GLU A 101 -5.53 2.50 11.87
N ARG A 102 -5.80 3.03 10.66
CA ARG A 102 -5.20 2.52 9.41
C ARG A 102 -3.69 2.72 9.42
N ALA A 103 -3.20 3.88 9.84
CA ALA A 103 -1.78 4.13 10.02
C ALA A 103 -1.16 3.14 11.02
N GLY A 104 -1.89 2.78 12.08
CA GLY A 104 -1.52 1.72 13.01
C GLY A 104 -1.34 0.36 12.34
N VAL A 105 -2.31 -0.08 11.52
CA VAL A 105 -2.20 -1.35 10.76
C VAL A 105 -0.96 -1.32 9.85
N ILE A 106 -0.75 -0.22 9.12
CA ILE A 106 0.40 -0.04 8.23
C ILE A 106 1.72 -0.05 9.02
N SER A 107 1.75 0.55 10.21
CA SER A 107 2.95 0.67 11.05
C SER A 107 3.48 -0.66 11.57
N GLU A 108 2.63 -1.68 11.70
CA GLU A 108 3.02 -2.99 12.21
C GLU A 108 3.31 -4.01 11.09
N ALA A 109 2.87 -3.72 9.86
CA ALA A 109 3.09 -4.59 8.71
C ALA A 109 4.53 -4.52 8.16
N LEU A 110 4.88 -5.52 7.36
CA LEU A 110 6.14 -5.60 6.62
C LEU A 110 6.24 -4.52 5.56
N LEU A 111 5.20 -4.41 4.72
CA LEU A 111 5.12 -3.44 3.64
C LEU A 111 3.66 -3.17 3.29
N TRP A 112 3.44 -2.10 2.53
CA TRP A 112 2.14 -1.74 1.97
C TRP A 112 2.13 -1.94 0.45
N ILE A 113 1.04 -2.49 -0.10
CA ILE A 113 0.83 -2.65 -1.55
C ILE A 113 -0.50 -1.99 -1.90
N GLY A 114 -0.51 -1.10 -2.89
CA GLY A 114 -1.76 -0.50 -3.33
C GLY A 114 -1.61 0.44 -4.52
N MET A 115 -2.69 1.16 -4.79
CA MET A 115 -2.81 2.14 -5.88
C MET A 115 -2.15 3.49 -5.52
N ASN A 116 -2.02 4.43 -6.46
CA ASN A 116 -1.55 5.80 -6.15
C ASN A 116 -2.59 6.61 -5.37
N THR A 117 -2.77 6.32 -4.08
CA THR A 117 -3.71 7.01 -3.18
C THR A 117 -2.97 7.75 -2.08
N SER A 118 -3.68 8.63 -1.37
CA SER A 118 -3.14 9.37 -0.22
C SER A 118 -2.59 8.43 0.88
N TRP A 119 -3.06 7.18 0.94
CA TRP A 119 -2.59 6.16 1.88
C TRP A 119 -1.12 5.77 1.68
N ARG A 120 -0.58 5.91 0.45
CA ARG A 120 0.86 5.71 0.21
C ARG A 120 1.73 6.71 0.97
N TYR A 121 1.23 7.93 1.17
CA TYR A 121 1.94 8.94 1.95
C TYR A 121 1.97 8.60 3.45
N ILE A 122 1.01 7.82 3.94
CA ILE A 122 1.03 7.27 5.31
C ILE A 122 2.08 6.18 5.44
N ALA A 123 2.14 5.25 4.49
CA ALA A 123 3.22 4.24 4.46
C ALA A 123 4.60 4.92 4.41
N ALA A 124 4.74 5.96 3.58
CA ALA A 124 5.94 6.78 3.56
C ALA A 124 6.22 7.45 4.91
N ALA A 125 5.23 8.06 5.55
CA ALA A 125 5.42 8.73 6.84
C ALA A 125 5.91 7.79 7.95
N LEU A 126 5.55 6.51 7.84
CA LEU A 126 5.88 5.44 8.78
C LEU A 126 7.18 4.68 8.46
N ASN A 127 7.98 5.13 7.48
CA ASN A 127 9.15 4.38 6.99
C ASN A 127 8.83 2.96 6.50
N LYS A 128 7.65 2.77 5.92
CA LYS A 128 7.24 1.46 5.42
C LYS A 128 7.59 1.32 3.95
N PRO A 129 8.28 0.22 3.56
CA PRO A 129 8.39 -0.13 2.16
C PRO A 129 7.01 -0.22 1.53
N GLN A 130 6.91 0.30 0.31
CA GLN A 130 5.65 0.37 -0.39
C GLN A 130 5.79 -0.04 -1.86
N VAL A 131 4.85 -0.85 -2.33
CA VAL A 131 4.67 -1.15 -3.75
C VAL A 131 3.48 -0.35 -4.25
N VAL A 132 3.73 0.58 -5.17
CA VAL A 132 2.70 1.51 -5.68
C VAL A 132 2.40 1.15 -7.14
N ILE A 133 1.16 0.79 -7.41
CA ILE A 133 0.65 0.40 -8.72
C ILE A 133 0.02 1.62 -9.39
N VAL A 134 0.54 2.02 -10.54
CA VAL A 134 0.18 3.29 -11.20
C VAL A 134 0.01 3.15 -12.71
N SER A 135 -0.79 4.02 -13.33
CA SER A 135 -0.84 4.10 -14.79
C SER A 135 0.47 4.63 -15.38
N SER A 136 1.04 5.69 -14.79
CA SER A 136 2.31 6.28 -15.17
C SER A 136 3.23 6.53 -13.98
N ARG A 137 4.52 6.23 -14.14
CA ARG A 137 5.55 6.50 -13.13
C ARG A 137 5.67 7.98 -12.76
N ASP A 138 5.36 8.88 -13.70
CA ASP A 138 5.41 10.32 -13.45
C ASP A 138 4.34 10.82 -12.48
N ASP A 139 3.27 10.04 -12.28
CA ASP A 139 2.18 10.37 -11.34
C ASP A 139 2.59 10.09 -9.88
N VAL A 140 3.73 9.44 -9.65
CA VAL A 140 4.24 9.07 -8.33
C VAL A 140 5.35 10.00 -7.89
N LYS A 141 5.00 11.28 -7.67
CA LYS A 141 5.93 12.26 -7.09
C LYS A 141 5.34 12.94 -5.86
N PRO A 142 6.12 13.10 -4.77
CA PRO A 142 7.46 12.53 -4.59
C PRO A 142 7.42 11.01 -4.27
N SER A 143 8.59 10.41 -4.30
CA SER A 143 8.85 9.00 -3.96
C SER A 143 10.19 8.88 -3.24
N TRP A 144 10.35 7.85 -2.40
CA TRP A 144 11.55 7.60 -1.59
C TRP A 144 12.20 6.26 -1.95
N ASN A 145 13.39 5.97 -1.43
CA ASN A 145 14.19 4.78 -1.78
C ASN A 145 13.50 3.43 -1.45
N ASP A 146 12.49 3.45 -0.60
CA ASP A 146 11.64 2.32 -0.20
C ASP A 146 10.30 2.29 -0.97
N THR A 147 10.16 3.11 -2.01
CA THR A 147 8.99 3.18 -2.90
C THR A 147 9.26 2.44 -4.20
N PHE A 148 8.59 1.30 -4.39
CA PHE A 148 8.69 0.46 -5.57
C PHE A 148 7.52 0.72 -6.49
N ILE A 149 7.77 1.44 -7.58
CA ILE A 149 6.74 1.84 -8.55
C ILE A 149 6.61 0.77 -9.63
N VAL A 150 5.39 0.27 -9.82
CA VAL A 150 5.01 -0.64 -10.90
C VAL A 150 4.01 0.06 -11.80
N ASP A 151 4.44 0.36 -13.02
CA ASP A 151 3.68 1.11 -13.99
C ASP A 151 3.38 0.28 -15.25
N ALA A 152 2.37 0.70 -16.01
CA ALA A 152 2.14 0.17 -17.35
C ALA A 152 3.22 0.73 -18.28
N ALA A 153 4.22 -0.09 -18.63
CA ALA A 153 5.42 0.30 -19.38
C ALA A 153 5.18 0.95 -20.77
N SER A 154 3.93 1.10 -21.21
CA SER A 154 3.56 1.68 -22.51
C SER A 154 2.31 2.54 -22.39
N HIS A 155 2.52 3.86 -22.42
CA HIS A 155 1.53 4.96 -22.41
C HIS A 155 0.56 4.99 -21.22
N LYS A 156 0.22 6.21 -20.78
CA LYS A 156 -0.83 6.43 -19.76
C LYS A 156 -2.06 5.65 -20.20
N ALA A 157 -2.48 4.67 -19.40
CA ALA A 157 -3.59 3.82 -19.76
C ALA A 157 -4.81 4.71 -20.05
N GLU A 158 -5.33 4.68 -21.28
CA GLU A 158 -6.60 5.34 -21.60
C GLU A 158 -7.77 4.71 -20.82
N SER A 159 -7.54 3.51 -20.29
CA SER A 159 -8.46 2.79 -19.42
C SER A 159 -8.19 3.08 -17.95
N LYS A 160 -9.27 3.31 -17.18
CA LYS A 160 -9.24 3.33 -15.71
C LYS A 160 -8.83 1.99 -15.10
N THR A 161 -8.88 0.91 -15.87
CA THR A 161 -8.42 -0.40 -15.39
C THR A 161 -6.95 -0.57 -15.72
N LEU A 162 -6.12 -0.76 -14.69
CA LEU A 162 -4.69 -1.03 -14.83
C LEU A 162 -4.40 -2.50 -15.23
N GLY A 163 -5.23 -3.04 -16.13
CA GLY A 163 -5.15 -4.38 -16.68
C GLY A 163 -3.88 -4.70 -17.48
N PRO A 164 -3.07 -3.75 -17.96
CA PRO A 164 -1.76 -4.11 -18.51
C PRO A 164 -0.71 -4.52 -17.46
N ILE A 165 -0.86 -4.08 -16.20
CA ILE A 165 0.15 -4.34 -15.15
C ILE A 165 0.06 -5.78 -14.64
N SER A 166 1.06 -6.60 -14.96
CA SER A 166 1.07 -8.02 -14.61
C SER A 166 1.22 -8.26 -13.10
N VAL A 167 0.67 -9.38 -12.62
CA VAL A 167 0.89 -9.83 -11.23
C VAL A 167 2.38 -10.09 -10.99
N THR A 168 3.09 -10.64 -11.96
CA THR A 168 4.54 -10.92 -11.90
C THR A 168 5.33 -9.65 -11.60
N SER A 169 5.04 -8.54 -12.28
CA SER A 169 5.74 -7.27 -12.06
C SER A 169 5.52 -6.73 -10.64
N VAL A 170 4.31 -6.89 -10.10
CA VAL A 170 3.99 -6.50 -8.71
C VAL A 170 4.64 -7.44 -7.71
N ALA A 171 4.67 -8.74 -7.98
CA ALA A 171 5.34 -9.75 -7.17
C ALA A 171 6.85 -9.51 -7.09
N GLU A 172 7.51 -9.19 -8.22
CA GLU A 172 8.93 -8.85 -8.26
C GLU A 172 9.24 -7.59 -7.43
N ALA A 173 8.38 -6.57 -7.51
CA ALA A 173 8.51 -5.37 -6.68
C ALA A 173 8.35 -5.68 -5.19
N ALA A 174 7.35 -6.50 -4.83
CA ALA A 174 7.15 -6.96 -3.46
C ALA A 174 8.34 -7.80 -2.95
N THR A 175 8.90 -8.68 -3.79
CA THR A 175 10.12 -9.44 -3.47
C THR A 175 11.30 -8.51 -3.21
N LYS A 176 11.49 -7.45 -4.01
CA LYS A 176 12.57 -6.47 -3.79
C LYS A 176 12.37 -5.71 -2.47
N ALA A 177 11.13 -5.31 -2.16
CA ALA A 177 10.79 -4.66 -0.90
C ALA A 177 11.05 -5.58 0.32
N LEU A 178 10.65 -6.84 0.25
CA LEU A 178 10.90 -7.83 1.31
C LEU A 178 12.41 -8.10 1.50
N LYS A 179 13.18 -8.15 0.41
CA LYS A 179 14.64 -8.31 0.47
C LYS A 179 15.33 -7.13 1.17
N GLN A 180 14.85 -5.89 1.02
CA GLN A 180 15.37 -4.74 1.77
C GLN A 180 15.19 -4.91 3.29
N LEU A 181 14.21 -5.69 3.72
CA LEU A 181 13.97 -6.02 5.13
C LEU A 181 14.75 -7.25 5.61
N GLY A 182 15.61 -7.84 4.78
CA GLY A 182 16.32 -9.08 5.08
C GLY A 182 15.46 -10.34 4.99
N ILE A 183 14.26 -10.25 4.40
CA ILE A 183 13.35 -11.38 4.24
C ILE A 183 13.61 -12.03 2.88
N ALA A 184 14.09 -13.27 2.89
CA ALA A 184 14.30 -14.06 1.69
C ALA A 184 12.97 -14.68 1.22
N ALA A 185 12.23 -13.93 0.40
CA ALA A 185 11.02 -14.39 -0.29
C ALA A 185 11.23 -14.37 -1.80
N GLN A 186 10.70 -15.38 -2.50
CA GLN A 186 10.63 -15.43 -3.96
C GLN A 186 9.15 -15.63 -4.32
N LEU A 187 8.52 -14.59 -4.83
CA LEU A 187 7.08 -14.51 -5.13
C LEU A 187 6.77 -14.75 -6.61
#